data_AF-A0A945D3N0-F1
#
_entry.id   AF-A0A945D3N0-F1
#
_cell.length_a   1.000
_cell.length_b   1.000
_cell.length_c   1.000
_cell.angle_alpha   90.00
_cell.angle_beta   90.00
_cell.angle_gamma   90.00
#
_symmetry.space_group_name_H-M   'P 1'
#
loop_
_entity.id
_entity.type
_entity.pdbx_description
1 polymer ?
#
loop_
_entity_poly.entity_id
_entity_poly.type
_entity_poly.pdbx_seq_one_letter_code
_entity_poly.pdbx_strand_id
1 'polypeptide(L)' 'GKSLDTMHGFAVYHPDGKVLFTMMLMPGLEGPTSLVHTFKDAGTYTVRCLEYCGNSHHEMRDELVVVAAGS' A
#
# COMPACT_ATOMS: atom_id res chain seq x y z
N GLY A 1 2.78 -8.99 -3.74
CA GLY A 1 3.59 -8.61 -4.92
C GLY A 1 5.06 -8.78 -4.59
N LYS A 2 5.94 -8.34 -5.49
CA LYS A 2 7.40 -8.26 -5.28
C LYS A 2 7.93 -6.95 -5.86
N SER A 3 9.16 -6.58 -5.49
CA SER A 3 9.87 -5.47 -6.12
C SER A 3 10.74 -5.98 -7.28
N LEU A 4 11.03 -5.11 -8.25
CA LEU A 4 11.90 -5.40 -9.40
C LEU A 4 13.30 -4.77 -9.28
N ASP A 5 13.49 -3.82 -8.36
CA ASP A 5 14.72 -3.05 -8.23
C ASP A 5 15.32 -3.13 -6.82
N THR A 6 14.79 -2.36 -5.88
CA THR A 6 15.25 -2.24 -4.49
C THR A 6 14.14 -2.66 -3.52
N MET A 7 14.41 -2.54 -2.23
CA MET A 7 13.39 -2.70 -1.21
C MET A 7 12.34 -1.60 -1.34
N HIS A 8 11.07 -1.99 -1.37
CA HIS A 8 9.95 -1.08 -1.14
C HIS A 8 9.09 -1.62 -0.02
N GLY A 9 8.32 -0.74 0.57
CA GLY A 9 7.27 -1.06 1.51
C GLY A 9 6.20 0.00 1.33
N PHE A 10 4.93 -0.38 1.39
CA PHE A 10 3.86 0.61 1.38
C PHE A 10 2.95 0.46 2.58
N ALA A 11 2.33 1.56 2.94
CA ALA A 11 1.25 1.64 3.90
C ALA A 11 -0.03 2.09 3.19
N VAL A 12 -1.17 1.53 3.62
CA VAL A 12 -2.48 2.06 3.28
C VAL A 12 -3.03 2.78 4.51
N TYR A 13 -3.41 4.04 4.32
CA TYR A 13 -3.97 4.90 5.34
C TYR A 13 -5.48 4.99 5.18
N HIS A 14 -6.19 4.87 6.30
CA HIS A 14 -7.59 5.22 6.41
C HIS A 14 -7.80 6.73 6.15
N PRO A 15 -8.98 7.15 5.66
CA PRO A 15 -9.30 8.58 5.47
C PRO A 15 -9.09 9.47 6.72
N ASP A 16 -9.10 8.89 7.92
CA ASP A 16 -8.84 9.61 9.19
C ASP A 16 -7.35 9.71 9.55
N GLY A 17 -6.46 9.25 8.66
CA GLY A 17 -5.00 9.33 8.79
C GLY A 17 -4.35 8.15 9.51
N LYS A 18 -5.10 7.12 9.93
CA LYS A 18 -4.52 5.93 10.58
C LYS A 18 -3.94 4.95 9.56
N VAL A 19 -2.80 4.35 9.87
CA VAL A 19 -2.27 3.21 9.09
C VAL A 19 -3.17 1.99 9.32
N LEU A 20 -3.68 1.41 8.25
CA LEU A 20 -4.46 0.17 8.29
C LEU A 20 -3.56 -1.06 8.23
N PHE A 21 -2.61 -1.05 7.31
CA PHE A 21 -1.63 -2.11 7.16
C PHE A 21 -0.40 -1.61 6.41
N THR A 22 0.68 -2.36 6.56
CA THR A 22 1.92 -2.21 5.78
C THR A 22 2.26 -3.53 5.11
N MET A 23 2.96 -3.47 3.97
CA MET A 23 3.49 -4.66 3.31
C MET A 23 4.85 -4.34 2.66
N MET A 24 5.82 -5.22 2.87
CA MET A 24 7.14 -5.14 2.24
C MET A 24 7.15 -5.85 0.89
N LEU A 25 7.82 -5.26 -0.09
CA LEU A 25 8.08 -5.83 -1.41
C LEU A 25 9.59 -5.90 -1.62
N MET A 26 10.10 -7.13 -1.62
CA MET A 26 11.54 -7.40 -1.70
C MET A 26 11.93 -7.82 -3.12
N PRO A 27 13.09 -7.38 -3.63
CA PRO A 27 13.64 -7.91 -4.87
C PRO A 27 14.10 -9.36 -4.67
N GLY A 28 14.01 -10.17 -5.74
CA GLY A 28 14.45 -11.57 -5.71
C GLY A 28 13.51 -12.55 -4.98
N LEU A 29 12.33 -12.10 -4.55
CA LEU A 29 11.35 -13.00 -3.92
C LEU A 29 10.73 -13.95 -4.96
N GLU A 30 10.87 -15.26 -4.73
CA GLU A 30 10.40 -16.30 -5.66
C GLU A 30 8.89 -16.60 -5.52
N GLY A 31 8.28 -16.23 -4.40
CA GLY A 31 6.86 -16.45 -4.10
C GLY A 31 6.05 -15.15 -3.93
N PRO A 32 4.70 -15.21 -3.95
CA PRO A 32 3.87 -14.04 -3.74
C PRO A 32 3.85 -13.62 -2.26
N THR A 33 4.15 -12.35 -1.98
CA THR A 33 3.70 -11.71 -0.72
C THR A 33 2.23 -11.33 -0.86
N SER A 34 1.38 -11.77 0.06
CA SER A 34 -0.05 -11.44 0.06
C SER A 34 -0.50 -10.95 1.42
N LEU A 35 -1.45 -10.02 1.40
CA LEU A 35 -2.19 -9.54 2.55
C LEU A 35 -3.64 -9.38 2.12
N VAL A 36 -4.57 -9.88 2.93
CA VAL A 36 -6.01 -9.74 2.69
C VAL A 36 -6.54 -8.71 3.69
N HIS A 37 -7.18 -7.67 3.17
CA HIS A 37 -7.80 -6.62 3.96
C HIS A 37 -9.23 -6.37 3.47
N THR A 38 -10.16 -6.25 4.41
CA THR A 38 -11.55 -5.86 4.13
C THR A 38 -11.78 -4.45 4.62
N PHE A 39 -12.04 -3.53 3.70
CA PHE A 39 -12.42 -2.16 4.01
C PHE A 39 -13.83 -2.16 4.60
N LYS A 40 -14.01 -1.47 5.73
CA LYS A 40 -15.31 -1.38 6.44
C LYS A 40 -16.10 -0.13 6.08
N ASP A 41 -15.40 0.92 5.68
CA ASP A 41 -15.95 2.24 5.41
C ASP A 41 -15.70 2.60 3.94
N ALA A 42 -16.61 3.37 3.35
CA ALA A 42 -16.36 3.99 2.05
C ALA A 42 -15.48 5.23 2.21
N GLY A 43 -14.63 5.52 1.23
CA GLY A 43 -13.77 6.69 1.27
C GLY A 43 -12.52 6.56 0.38
N THR A 44 -11.69 7.60 0.42
CA THR A 44 -10.38 7.64 -0.27
C THR A 44 -9.27 7.29 0.70
N TYR A 45 -8.61 6.17 0.44
CA TYR A 45 -7.53 5.63 1.25
C TYR A 45 -6.20 5.94 0.58
N THR A 46 -5.28 6.59 1.29
CA THR A 46 -3.99 6.96 0.70
C THR A 46 -3.02 5.79 0.76
N VAL A 47 -2.33 5.51 -0.34
CA VAL A 47 -1.20 4.58 -0.42
C VAL A 47 0.09 5.38 -0.42
N ARG A 48 1.06 5.04 0.43
CA ARG A 48 2.38 5.68 0.46
C ARG A 48 3.49 4.65 0.54
N CYS A 49 4.60 4.94 -0.13
CA CYS A 49 5.85 4.26 0.18
C CYS A 49 6.29 4.60 1.61
N LEU A 50 6.69 3.59 2.37
CA LEU A 50 7.13 3.67 3.77
C LEU A 50 8.48 2.96 3.99
N GLU A 51 9.18 2.65 2.91
CA GLU A 51 10.55 2.14 2.93
C GLU A 51 11.40 3.04 2.03
N TYR A 52 12.51 3.57 2.53
CA TYR A 52 13.37 4.42 1.71
C TYR A 52 13.91 3.64 0.51
N CYS A 53 13.49 4.06 -0.69
CA CYS A 53 13.78 3.35 -1.94
C CYS A 53 14.55 4.21 -2.96
N GLY A 54 15.01 5.41 -2.57
CA GLY A 54 15.79 6.32 -3.41
C GLY A 54 15.24 7.74 -3.48
N ASN A 55 15.76 8.54 -4.42
CA ASN A 55 15.51 9.99 -4.49
C ASN A 55 14.01 10.36 -4.60
N SER A 56 13.25 9.64 -5.43
CA SER A 56 11.82 9.86 -5.64
C SER A 56 10.93 9.08 -4.66
N HIS A 57 11.49 8.56 -3.55
CA HIS A 57 10.74 7.79 -2.55
C HIS A 57 9.46 8.49 -2.09
N HIS A 58 9.52 9.81 -1.84
CA HIS A 58 8.39 10.61 -1.38
C HIS A 58 7.29 10.84 -2.46
N GLU A 59 7.63 10.64 -3.74
CA GLU A 59 6.71 10.81 -4.86
C GLU A 59 5.88 9.54 -5.10
N MET A 60 6.30 8.39 -4.57
CA MET A 60 5.60 7.12 -4.67
C MET A 60 4.36 7.09 -3.77
N ARG A 61 3.22 7.48 -4.36
CA ARG A 61 1.92 7.56 -3.72
C ARG A 61 0.81 7.19 -4.69
N ASP A 62 -0.29 6.70 -4.16
CA ASP A 62 -1.51 6.44 -4.93
C ASP A 62 -2.73 6.51 -3.99
N GLU A 63 -3.93 6.29 -4.53
CA GLU A 63 -5.18 6.26 -3.78
C GLU A 63 -6.02 5.03 -4.12
N LEU A 64 -6.67 4.44 -3.11
CA LEU A 64 -7.73 3.46 -3.29
C LEU A 64 -9.06 4.14 -2.98
N VAL A 65 -9.99 4.10 -3.93
CA VAL A 65 -11.36 4.60 -3.73
C VAL A 65 -12.26 3.42 -3.39
N VAL A 66 -12.69 3.35 -2.13
CA VAL A 66 -13.63 2.33 -1.67
C VAL A 66 -15.02 2.92 -1.71
N VAL A 67 -15.91 2.30 -2.48
CA VAL A 67 -17.32 2.68 -2.56
C VAL A 67 -18.16 1.77 -1.68
N ALA A 68 -19.32 2.26 -1.25
CA ALA A 68 -20.30 1.42 -0.57
C ALA A 68 -20.63 0.21 -1.45
N ALA A 69 -20.81 -0.96 -0.84
CA ALA A 69 -21.32 -2.11 -1.57
C ALA A 69 -22.66 -1.73 -2.20
N GLY A 70 -22.76 -1.88 -3.53
CA GLY A 70 -24.02 -1.71 -4.23
C GLY A 70 -25.06 -2.65 -3.64
N SER A 71 -26.25 -2.12 -3.37
CA SER A 71 -27.44 -2.91 -3.01
C SER A 71 -27.90 -3.81 -4.14
#